data_AF-A4CQV6-F1
#
_entry.id   AF-A4CQV6-F1
#
_cell.length_a   1.000
_cell.length_b   1.000
_cell.length_c   1.000
_cell.angle_alpha   90.00
_cell.angle_beta   90.00
_cell.angle_gamma   90.00
#
_symmetry.space_group_name_H-M   'P 1'
#
loop_
_entity.id
_entity.type
_entity.pdbx_description
1 polymer ?
#
loop_
_entity_poly.entity_id
_entity_poly.type
_entity_poly.pdbx_seq_one_letter_code
_entity_poly.pdbx_strand_id
1 'polypeptide(L)'
;MIRFLFLGIISSASIGLLGAGLVRSAPDPAVLADHLSKTQVLYYGSWRCPACQAQGRLFGDAVSNLPYVECGKPKELPIQAAACKNARIRAYPTWILPTGERREGVQSLEELQVWTGMSTTP
;
A
#
# COMPACT_ATOMS: atom_id res chain seq x y z
N MET A 1 74.83 2.49 18.57
CA MET A 1 73.66 2.21 19.44
C MET A 1 72.93 3.56 19.57
N ILE A 2 71.78 3.86 18.98
CA ILE A 2 70.54 3.10 18.75
C ILE A 2 69.90 3.61 17.44
N ARG A 3 69.44 2.66 16.63
CA ARG A 3 68.64 2.83 15.42
C ARG A 3 67.21 3.11 15.86
N PHE A 4 66.65 4.29 15.60
CA PHE A 4 65.21 4.52 15.70
C PHE A 4 64.58 4.42 14.32
N LEU A 5 64.32 3.17 13.92
CA LEU A 5 63.36 2.84 12.86
C LEU A 5 61.98 2.75 13.52
N PHE A 6 61.13 3.76 13.36
CA PHE A 6 59.69 3.61 13.57
C PHE A 6 58.94 4.22 12.40
N LEU A 7 58.67 3.37 11.42
CA LEU A 7 57.55 3.52 10.51
C LEU A 7 56.26 3.49 11.34
N GLY A 8 55.66 4.66 11.56
CA GLY A 8 54.36 4.81 12.22
C GLY A 8 53.26 5.12 11.20
N ILE A 9 52.99 4.17 10.32
CA ILE A 9 51.75 4.09 9.52
C ILE A 9 50.74 3.44 10.48
N ILE A 10 49.59 4.02 10.80
CA ILE A 10 48.31 3.81 10.12
C ILE A 10 47.40 4.96 10.58
N SER A 11 47.10 5.89 9.68
CA SER A 11 45.95 6.76 9.84
C SER A 11 44.71 5.88 9.68
N SER A 12 44.16 5.40 10.79
CA SER A 12 42.86 4.71 10.77
C SER A 12 41.78 5.78 10.62
N ALA A 13 41.68 6.33 9.41
CA ALA A 13 40.46 6.99 8.97
C ALA A 13 39.40 5.89 8.88
N SER A 14 38.66 5.70 9.97
CA SER A 14 37.44 4.91 9.98
C SER A 14 36.48 5.58 9.00
N ILE A 15 36.52 5.14 7.74
CA ILE A 15 35.49 5.41 6.75
C ILE A 15 34.24 4.73 7.30
N GLY A 16 33.48 5.47 8.10
CA GLY A 16 32.14 5.10 8.48
C GLY A 16 31.31 5.06 7.21
N LEU A 17 31.17 3.87 6.63
CA LEU A 17 30.16 3.58 5.63
C LEU A 17 28.80 3.71 6.34
N LEU A 18 28.32 4.94 6.47
CA LEU A 18 26.92 5.22 6.79
C LEU A 18 26.11 4.81 5.55
N GLY A 19 25.75 3.53 5.50
CA GLY A 19 24.73 3.04 4.60
C GLY A 19 23.42 3.73 4.97
N ALA A 20 23.10 4.83 4.28
CA ALA A 20 21.75 5.36 4.25
C ALA A 20 20.88 4.31 3.57
N GLY A 21 20.23 3.46 4.35
CA GLY A 21 19.17 2.60 3.86
C GLY A 21 18.14 3.49 3.16
N LEU A 22 17.76 3.13 1.93
CA LEU A 22 16.73 3.84 1.17
C LEU A 22 15.40 3.72 1.94
N VAL A 23 15.07 4.74 2.74
CA VAL A 23 13.72 4.89 3.29
C VAL A 23 12.85 5.30 2.13
N ARG A 24 12.03 4.36 1.66
CA ARG A 24 11.03 4.65 0.63
C ARG A 24 9.88 5.40 1.29
N SER A 25 9.58 6.59 0.77
CA SER A 25 8.39 7.31 1.20
C SER A 25 7.14 6.50 0.84
N ALA A 26 6.14 6.49 1.71
CA ALA A 26 4.83 5.96 1.38
C ALA A 26 4.30 6.63 0.09
N PRO A 27 3.58 5.90 -0.78
CA PRO A 27 3.04 6.47 -2.00
C PRO A 27 2.02 7.57 -1.70
N ASP A 28 1.95 8.55 -2.60
CA ASP A 28 0.91 9.59 -2.54
C ASP A 28 -0.49 8.94 -2.63
N PRO A 29 -1.39 9.21 -1.65
CA PRO A 29 -2.72 8.60 -1.62
C PRO A 29 -3.58 8.87 -2.87
N ALA A 30 -3.49 10.07 -3.44
CA ALA A 30 -4.30 10.46 -4.59
C ALA A 30 -3.81 9.77 -5.86
N VAL A 31 -2.49 9.73 -6.06
CA VAL A 31 -1.89 9.01 -7.20
C VAL A 31 -2.16 7.50 -7.10
N LEU A 32 -2.05 6.92 -5.90
CA LEU A 32 -2.37 5.50 -5.71
C LEU A 32 -3.85 5.21 -5.94
N ALA A 33 -4.77 6.04 -5.42
CA ALA A 33 -6.21 5.85 -5.64
C ALA A 33 -6.58 5.90 -7.14
N ASP A 34 -5.99 6.84 -7.88
CA ASP A 34 -6.15 6.93 -9.34
C ASP A 34 -5.59 5.69 -10.06
N HIS A 35 -4.40 5.21 -9.68
CA HIS A 35 -3.82 3.98 -10.22
C HIS A 35 -4.73 2.76 -9.97
N LEU A 36 -5.24 2.59 -8.75
CA LEU A 36 -6.14 1.49 -8.38
C LEU A 36 -7.41 1.50 -9.24
N SER A 37 -7.99 2.68 -9.46
CA SER A 37 -9.16 2.86 -10.33
C SER A 37 -8.85 2.56 -11.79
N LYS A 38 -7.74 3.07 -12.34
CA LYS A 38 -7.33 2.84 -13.74
C LYS A 38 -6.98 1.39 -14.04
N THR A 39 -6.42 0.69 -13.05
CA THR A 39 -6.07 -0.74 -13.15
C THR A 39 -7.23 -1.67 -12.79
N GLN A 40 -8.45 -1.11 -12.64
CA GLN A 40 -9.68 -1.88 -12.41
C GLN A 40 -9.62 -2.79 -11.18
N VAL A 41 -8.82 -2.41 -10.18
CA VAL A 41 -8.87 -3.05 -8.87
C VAL A 41 -10.21 -2.72 -8.24
N LEU A 42 -10.81 -3.69 -7.53
CA LEU A 42 -12.07 -3.45 -6.82
C LEU A 42 -11.87 -3.56 -5.32
N TYR A 43 -12.39 -2.57 -4.61
CA TYR A 43 -12.38 -2.49 -3.15
C TYR A 43 -13.79 -2.76 -2.61
N TYR A 44 -14.03 -3.98 -2.12
CA TYR A 44 -15.31 -4.36 -1.53
C TYR A 44 -15.33 -4.09 -0.03
N GLY A 45 -16.36 -3.42 0.45
CA GLY A 45 -16.52 -3.16 1.88
C GLY A 45 -17.93 -2.79 2.28
N SER A 46 -18.05 -2.24 3.48
CA SER A 46 -19.32 -1.71 4.00
C SER A 46 -19.08 -0.38 4.68
N TRP A 47 -19.97 0.59 4.49
CA TRP A 47 -19.82 1.94 5.06
C TRP A 47 -19.70 1.97 6.59
N ARG A 48 -20.28 0.98 7.30
CA ARG A 48 -20.17 0.87 8.78
C ARG A 48 -19.00 0.01 9.24
N CYS A 49 -18.27 -0.64 8.34
CA CYS A 49 -17.21 -1.58 8.71
C CYS A 49 -16.00 -0.81 9.28
N PRO A 50 -15.59 -1.06 10.55
CA PRO A 50 -14.49 -0.31 11.16
C PRO A 50 -13.15 -0.47 10.44
N ALA A 51 -12.86 -1.67 9.93
CA ALA A 51 -11.67 -1.94 9.12
C ALA A 51 -11.70 -1.18 7.78
N CYS A 52 -12.88 -1.00 7.20
CA CYS A 52 -13.07 -0.27 5.95
C CYS A 52 -12.85 1.24 6.15
N GLN A 53 -13.29 1.77 7.30
CA GLN A 53 -12.99 3.13 7.72
C GLN A 53 -11.48 3.30 8.01
N ALA A 54 -10.83 2.29 8.60
CA ALA A 54 -9.38 2.30 8.80
C ALA A 54 -8.62 2.32 7.47
N GLN A 55 -9.02 1.49 6.51
CA GLN A 55 -8.48 1.53 5.15
C GLN A 55 -8.67 2.90 4.51
N GLY A 56 -9.86 3.50 4.63
CA GLY A 56 -10.15 4.82 4.08
C GLY A 56 -9.31 5.93 4.70
N ARG A 57 -9.02 5.87 6.02
CA ARG A 57 -8.15 6.84 6.70
C ARG A 57 -6.73 6.87 6.15
N LEU A 58 -6.21 5.74 5.65
CA LEU A 58 -4.89 5.71 5.00
C LEU A 58 -4.88 6.55 3.71
N PHE A 59 -6.03 6.67 3.03
CA PHE A 59 -6.16 7.45 1.81
C PHE A 59 -6.50 8.93 2.04
N GLY A 60 -6.89 9.32 3.26
CA GLY A 60 -7.34 10.68 3.55
C GLY A 60 -8.47 11.11 2.61
N ASP A 61 -8.38 12.30 2.04
CA ASP A 61 -9.37 12.84 1.11
C ASP A 61 -9.47 12.04 -0.19
N ALA A 62 -8.40 11.33 -0.59
CA ALA A 62 -8.40 10.50 -1.80
C ALA A 62 -9.29 9.24 -1.66
N VAL A 63 -9.84 8.95 -0.48
CA VAL A 63 -10.77 7.83 -0.27
C VAL A 63 -11.98 7.88 -1.21
N SER A 64 -12.43 9.09 -1.59
CA SER A 64 -13.56 9.26 -2.53
C SER A 64 -13.25 8.77 -3.95
N ASN A 65 -11.96 8.62 -4.29
CA ASN A 65 -11.50 8.20 -5.62
C ASN A 65 -11.23 6.70 -5.69
N LEU A 66 -11.38 5.97 -4.58
CA LEU A 66 -11.18 4.53 -4.57
C LEU A 66 -12.27 3.80 -5.38
N PRO A 67 -11.93 2.70 -6.06
CA PRO A 67 -12.88 1.88 -6.80
C PRO A 67 -13.71 1.00 -5.85
N TYR A 68 -14.52 1.65 -5.01
CA TYR A 68 -15.26 1.05 -3.90
C TYR A 68 -16.60 0.45 -4.34
N VAL A 69 -16.90 -0.74 -3.80
CA VAL A 69 -18.19 -1.43 -3.97
C VAL A 69 -18.83 -1.62 -2.59
N GLU A 70 -19.98 -0.97 -2.39
CA GLU A 70 -20.73 -0.99 -1.14
C GLU A 70 -21.57 -2.27 -1.00
N CYS A 71 -21.25 -3.08 0.01
CA CYS A 71 -21.94 -4.33 0.30
C CYS A 71 -23.04 -4.20 1.36
N GLY A 72 -22.98 -3.16 2.21
CA GLY A 72 -23.81 -2.99 3.41
C GLY A 72 -25.05 -2.11 3.26
N LYS A 73 -25.42 -1.75 2.02
CA LYS A 73 -26.64 -0.97 1.69
C LYS A 73 -27.49 -1.67 0.62
N PRO A 74 -28.01 -2.89 0.88
CA PRO A 74 -28.71 -3.67 -0.15
C PRO A 74 -30.03 -3.06 -0.62
N LYS A 75 -30.65 -2.14 0.15
CA LYS A 75 -31.87 -1.45 -0.25
C LYS A 75 -31.56 -0.23 -1.12
N GLU A 76 -30.54 0.53 -0.75
CA GLU A 76 -30.15 1.77 -1.41
C GLU A 76 -29.25 1.53 -2.63
N LEU A 77 -28.40 0.50 -2.56
CA LEU A 77 -27.41 0.13 -3.59
C LEU A 77 -27.50 -1.38 -3.92
N PRO A 78 -28.67 -1.86 -4.42
CA PRO A 78 -28.92 -3.29 -4.64
C PRO A 78 -27.95 -3.93 -5.63
N ILE A 79 -27.52 -3.21 -6.67
CA ILE A 79 -26.58 -3.72 -7.69
C ILE A 79 -25.20 -3.97 -7.07
N GLN A 80 -24.69 -3.04 -6.25
CA GLN A 80 -23.38 -3.20 -5.59
C GLN A 80 -23.42 -4.32 -4.54
N ALA A 81 -24.49 -4.38 -3.75
CA ALA A 81 -24.68 -5.46 -2.79
C ALA A 81 -24.77 -6.84 -3.48
N ALA A 82 -25.41 -6.94 -4.64
CA ALA A 82 -25.42 -8.15 -5.45
C ALA A 82 -24.03 -8.49 -6.01
N ALA A 83 -23.26 -7.49 -6.45
CA ALA A 83 -21.87 -7.69 -6.89
C ALA A 83 -21.00 -8.30 -5.78
N CYS A 84 -21.17 -7.88 -4.52
CA CYS A 84 -20.45 -8.50 -3.39
C CYS A 84 -20.80 -9.98 -3.19
N LYS A 85 -22.08 -10.36 -3.35
CA LYS A 85 -22.51 -11.77 -3.26
C LYS A 85 -21.92 -12.59 -4.40
N ASN A 86 -21.97 -12.08 -5.62
CA ASN A 86 -21.43 -12.73 -6.82
C ASN A 86 -19.90 -12.89 -6.72
N ALA A 87 -19.21 -11.88 -6.20
CA ALA A 87 -17.78 -11.92 -5.91
C ALA A 87 -17.44 -12.80 -4.70
N ARG A 88 -18.42 -13.39 -3.99
CA ARG A 88 -18.24 -14.24 -2.81
C ARG A 88 -17.38 -13.56 -1.73
N ILE A 89 -17.66 -12.29 -1.43
CA ILE A 89 -16.93 -11.55 -0.39
C ILE A 89 -17.29 -12.13 0.98
N ARG A 90 -16.27 -12.59 1.73
CA ARG A 90 -16.43 -13.23 3.05
C ARG A 90 -16.03 -12.32 4.22
N ALA A 91 -15.14 -11.36 3.95
CA ALA A 91 -14.63 -10.42 4.93
C ALA A 91 -14.52 -9.01 4.31
N TYR A 92 -14.56 -7.98 5.16
CA TYR A 92 -14.35 -6.61 4.74
C TYR A 92 -13.13 -6.01 5.47
N PRO A 93 -12.33 -5.16 4.80
CA PRO A 93 -12.34 -4.92 3.35
C PRO A 93 -11.83 -6.16 2.57
N THR A 94 -12.19 -6.28 1.30
CA THR A 94 -11.54 -7.22 0.36
C THR A 94 -11.18 -6.48 -0.92
N TRP A 95 -9.92 -6.58 -1.33
CA TRP A 95 -9.40 -6.08 -2.60
C TRP A 95 -9.33 -7.20 -3.62
N ILE A 96 -9.69 -6.94 -4.87
CA ILE A 96 -9.65 -7.92 -5.97
C ILE A 96 -9.03 -7.29 -7.21
N LEU A 97 -7.98 -7.91 -7.75
CA LEU A 97 -7.40 -7.56 -9.05
C LEU A 97 -8.27 -8.06 -10.21
N PRO A 98 -8.16 -7.50 -11.42
CA PRO A 98 -8.82 -8.05 -12.62
C PRO A 98 -8.46 -9.51 -12.91
N THR A 99 -7.27 -9.94 -12.49
CA THR A 99 -6.81 -11.34 -12.57
C THR A 99 -7.57 -12.29 -11.64
N GLY A 100 -8.34 -11.75 -10.69
CA GLY A 100 -9.09 -12.50 -9.68
C GLY A 100 -8.32 -12.74 -8.38
N GLU A 101 -7.03 -12.36 -8.31
CA GLU A 101 -6.24 -12.41 -7.07
C GLU A 101 -6.84 -11.47 -6.01
N ARG A 102 -6.78 -11.88 -4.74
CA ARG A 102 -7.49 -11.21 -3.64
C ARG A 102 -6.61 -10.92 -2.45
N ARG A 103 -6.90 -9.81 -1.76
CA ARG A 103 -6.39 -9.52 -0.41
C ARG A 103 -7.53 -9.15 0.52
N GLU A 104 -7.70 -9.92 1.58
CA GLU A 104 -8.67 -9.63 2.64
C GLU A 104 -8.00 -8.78 3.74
N GLY A 105 -8.75 -7.87 4.36
CA GLY A 105 -8.26 -7.01 5.43
C GLY A 105 -7.59 -5.73 4.95
N VAL A 106 -7.30 -4.85 5.91
CA VAL A 106 -6.66 -3.55 5.65
C VAL A 106 -5.28 -3.77 5.05
N GLN A 107 -5.00 -3.05 3.97
CA GLN A 107 -3.70 -3.02 3.31
C GLN A 107 -3.09 -1.62 3.48
N SER A 108 -1.81 -1.56 3.78
CA SER A 108 -1.04 -0.32 3.70
C SER A 108 -1.01 0.21 2.27
N LEU A 109 -0.73 1.50 2.11
CA LEU A 109 -0.62 2.10 0.77
C LEU A 109 0.54 1.46 -0.03
N GLU A 110 1.63 1.12 0.64
CA GLU A 110 2.79 0.48 0.00
C GLU A 110 2.50 -0.97 -0.41
N GLU A 111 1.76 -1.74 0.40
CA GLU A 111 1.30 -3.08 -0.01
C GLU A 111 0.40 -3.00 -1.25
N LEU A 112 -0.52 -2.04 -1.32
CA LEU A 112 -1.36 -1.83 -2.50
C LEU A 112 -0.54 -1.39 -3.71
N GLN A 113 0.43 -0.50 -3.54
CA GLN A 113 1.32 -0.06 -4.61
C GLN A 113 2.10 -1.24 -5.22
N VAL A 114 2.77 -2.02 -4.36
CA VAL A 114 3.58 -3.18 -4.77
C VAL A 114 2.70 -4.26 -5.40
N TRP A 115 1.58 -4.58 -4.76
CA TRP A 115 0.67 -5.64 -5.24
C TRP A 115 0.05 -5.33 -6.60
N THR A 116 -0.19 -4.06 -6.90
CA THR A 116 -0.80 -3.63 -8.16
C THR A 116 0.22 -3.27 -9.24
N GLY A 117 1.50 -3.55 -8.98
CA GLY A 117 2.58 -3.29 -9.93
C GLY A 117 2.73 -1.83 -10.31
N MET A 118 2.27 -0.91 -9.44
CA MET A 118 2.40 0.52 -9.68
C MET A 118 3.89 0.88 -9.72
N SER A 119 4.33 1.47 -10.83
CA SER A 119 5.71 1.93 -10.94
C SER A 119 6.02 2.96 -9.87
N THR A 120 7.26 2.93 -9.47
CA THR A 120 7.79 3.59 -8.29
C THR A 120 8.93 4.54 -8.62
N THR A 121 9.15 4.70 -9.91
CA THR A 121 10.11 5.62 -10.50
C THR A 121 9.41 6.97 -10.68
N PRO A 122 10.02 8.09 -10.25
CA PRO A 122 9.52 9.44 -10.50
C PRO A 122 9.29 9.73 -12.00
#